data_AF-A0A352IRS2-F1
#
_entry.id   AF-A0A352IRS2-F1
#
_cell.length_a   1.000
_cell.length_b   1.000
_cell.length_c   1.000
_cell.angle_alpha   90.00
_cell.angle_beta   90.00
_cell.angle_gamma   90.00
#
_symmetry.space_group_name_H-M   'P 1'
#
loop_
_entity.id
_entity.type
_entity.pdbx_description
1 polymer ?
#
loop_
_entity_poly.entity_id
_entity_poly.type
_entity_poly.pdbx_seq_one_letter_code
_entity_poly.pdbx_strand_id
1 'polypeptide(L)'
;MEAEFSSLMRELSACGHQAPTLIERARLPHWCRHSLFFFLGYIAKADGRVTEADIGYAESLIKAMRLSRRQRRRAIGWFQQGKSAGQLPFIRGLAMRLSRRLWPAPALKTAICLCHASQLNGRPGKPRRYRSEDAIDQIGLPVSISEDIFDSYASKVWTRHSENLSRPTSYQQACELL
;
A
#
# COMPACT_ATOMS: atom_id res chain seq x y z
N MET A 1 -5.18 14.26 11.74
CA MET A 1 -4.75 12.97 11.15
C MET A 1 -5.95 12.24 10.57
N GLU A 2 -6.99 12.00 11.37
CA GLU A 2 -8.23 11.31 10.94
C GLU A 2 -8.91 11.93 9.71
N ALA A 3 -9.15 13.26 9.71
CA ALA A 3 -9.74 13.94 8.55
C ALA A 3 -8.92 13.78 7.26
N GLU A 4 -7.58 13.83 7.37
CA GLU A 4 -6.67 13.61 6.24
C GLU A 4 -6.73 12.15 5.75
N PHE A 5 -6.79 11.20 6.69
CA PHE A 5 -6.92 9.78 6.37
C PHE A 5 -8.23 9.50 5.64
N SER A 6 -9.37 9.95 6.18
CA SER A 6 -10.68 9.81 5.54
C SER A 6 -10.73 10.45 4.16
N SER A 7 -10.05 11.60 3.97
CA SER A 7 -9.91 12.23 2.66
C SER A 7 -9.15 11.35 1.67
N LEU A 8 -7.98 10.84 2.07
CA LEU A 8 -7.16 9.94 1.24
C LEU A 8 -7.85 8.61 0.93
N MET A 9 -8.65 8.07 1.86
CA MET A 9 -9.42 6.85 1.64
C MET A 9 -10.54 7.06 0.61
N ARG A 10 -11.21 8.22 0.61
CA ARG A 10 -12.17 8.59 -0.45
C ARG A 10 -11.47 8.73 -1.80
N GLU A 11 -10.31 9.38 -1.84
CA GLU A 11 -9.53 9.53 -3.06
C GLU A 11 -9.03 8.17 -3.59
N LEU A 12 -8.58 7.29 -2.69
CA LEU A 12 -8.17 5.92 -3.03
C LEU A 12 -9.34 5.13 -3.63
N SER A 13 -10.53 5.23 -3.05
CA SER A 13 -11.75 4.61 -3.58
C SER A 13 -12.10 5.17 -4.97
N ALA A 14 -12.04 6.50 -5.15
CA ALA A 14 -12.24 7.14 -6.46
C ALA A 14 -11.18 6.76 -7.51
N CYS A 15 -9.99 6.34 -7.08
CA CYS A 15 -8.95 5.78 -7.94
C CYS A 15 -9.13 4.26 -8.20
N GLY A 16 -10.27 3.69 -7.79
CA GLY A 16 -10.51 2.25 -7.89
C GLY A 16 -9.48 1.45 -7.10
N HIS A 17 -9.07 1.93 -5.92
CA HIS A 17 -8.07 1.31 -5.04
C HIS A 17 -6.70 1.06 -5.69
N GLN A 18 -6.37 1.83 -6.74
CA GLN A 18 -5.05 1.80 -7.35
C GLN A 18 -4.14 2.84 -6.67
N ALA A 19 -3.24 2.36 -5.81
CA ALA A 19 -2.27 3.21 -5.13
C ALA A 19 -1.39 4.05 -6.09
N PRO A 20 -0.94 3.56 -7.27
CA PRO A 20 -0.16 4.37 -8.21
C PRO A 20 -0.95 5.57 -8.73
N THR A 21 -2.24 5.38 -9.04
CA THR A 21 -3.15 6.44 -9.51
C THR A 21 -3.35 7.51 -8.42
N LEU A 22 -3.52 7.09 -7.16
CA LEU A 22 -3.55 8.00 -6.01
C LEU A 22 -2.25 8.83 -5.92
N ILE A 23 -1.10 8.18 -6.09
CA ILE A 23 0.21 8.85 -5.98
C ILE A 23 0.45 9.85 -7.13
N GLU A 24 -0.05 9.56 -8.33
CA GLU A 24 0.02 10.49 -9.44
C GLU A 24 -0.77 11.79 -9.14
N ARG A 25 -1.95 11.67 -8.51
CA ARG A 25 -2.82 12.81 -8.16
C ARG A 25 -2.35 13.55 -6.92
N ALA A 26 -2.23 12.84 -5.80
CA ALA A 26 -1.98 13.43 -4.50
C ALA A 26 -0.51 13.82 -4.29
N ARG A 27 0.41 13.28 -5.10
CA ARG A 27 1.87 13.46 -5.05
C ARG A 27 2.51 13.03 -3.72
N LEU A 28 3.61 12.30 -3.82
CA LEU A 28 4.46 11.95 -2.68
C LEU A 28 5.71 12.85 -2.63
N PRO A 29 6.03 13.47 -1.48
CA PRO A 29 7.26 14.23 -1.33
C PRO A 29 8.51 13.41 -1.67
N HIS A 30 9.51 14.07 -2.25
CA HIS A 30 10.71 13.38 -2.74
C HIS A 30 11.50 12.67 -1.64
N TRP A 31 11.49 13.22 -0.42
CA TRP A 31 12.22 12.69 0.73
C TRP A 31 11.63 11.38 1.26
N CYS A 32 10.33 11.11 1.05
CA CYS A 32 9.69 9.85 1.42
C CYS A 32 10.10 8.68 0.52
N ARG A 33 10.58 8.95 -0.71
CA ARG A 33 10.80 7.93 -1.74
C ARG A 33 11.80 6.87 -1.31
N HIS A 34 12.85 7.27 -0.58
CA HIS A 34 13.83 6.32 -0.06
C HIS A 34 13.18 5.30 0.86
N SER A 35 12.46 5.76 1.88
CA SER A 35 11.74 4.92 2.82
C SER A 35 10.70 4.06 2.11
N LEU A 36 9.90 4.65 1.21
CA LEU A 36 8.89 3.92 0.45
C LEU A 36 9.50 2.73 -0.31
N PHE A 37 10.49 2.97 -1.18
CA PHE A 37 11.06 1.87 -1.97
C PHE A 37 11.80 0.85 -1.12
N PHE A 38 12.46 1.28 -0.04
CA PHE A 38 13.06 0.37 0.94
C PHE A 38 12.00 -0.54 1.58
N PHE A 39 10.90 0.01 2.09
CA PHE A 39 9.83 -0.78 2.70
C PHE A 39 9.14 -1.70 1.72
N LEU A 40 8.94 -1.27 0.46
CA LEU A 40 8.40 -2.15 -0.58
C LEU A 40 9.29 -3.38 -0.82
N GLY A 41 10.61 -3.21 -0.84
CA GLY A 41 11.54 -4.34 -0.94
C GLY A 41 11.46 -5.28 0.26
N TYR A 42 11.39 -4.72 1.47
CA TYR A 42 11.25 -5.47 2.72
C TYR A 42 9.96 -6.30 2.74
N ILE A 43 8.83 -5.70 2.39
CA ILE A 43 7.52 -6.36 2.31
C ILE A 43 7.51 -7.42 1.20
N ALA A 44 8.05 -7.10 0.02
CA ALA A 44 8.08 -8.03 -1.12
C ALA A 44 8.82 -9.33 -0.79
N LYS A 45 9.85 -9.28 0.07
CA LYS A 45 10.62 -10.47 0.47
C LYS A 45 9.97 -11.28 1.61
N ALA A 46 8.83 -10.85 2.15
CA ALA A 46 8.18 -11.47 3.30
C ALA A 46 7.98 -12.98 3.15
N ASP A 47 7.57 -13.42 1.95
CA ASP A 47 7.26 -14.82 1.65
C ASP A 47 8.48 -15.59 1.12
N GLY A 48 9.70 -15.10 1.37
CA GLY A 48 10.93 -15.77 0.96
C GLY A 48 11.36 -15.51 -0.50
N ARG A 49 10.49 -14.96 -1.34
CA ARG A 49 10.81 -14.55 -2.73
C ARG A 49 10.11 -13.25 -3.12
N VAL A 50 10.74 -12.49 -4.01
CA VAL A 50 10.11 -11.33 -4.67
C VAL A 50 9.45 -11.82 -5.96
N THR A 51 8.21 -11.40 -6.21
CA THR A 51 7.42 -11.80 -7.37
C THR A 51 7.46 -10.77 -8.49
N GLU A 52 7.02 -11.14 -9.69
CA GLU A 52 6.83 -10.20 -10.80
C GLU A 52 5.80 -9.11 -10.47
N ALA A 53 4.76 -9.45 -9.71
CA ALA A 53 3.77 -8.49 -9.22
C ALA A 53 4.43 -7.41 -8.34
N ASP A 54 5.35 -7.81 -7.45
CA ASP A 54 6.08 -6.87 -6.60
C ASP A 54 6.94 -5.90 -7.43
N ILE A 55 7.64 -6.43 -8.44
CA ILE A 55 8.47 -5.64 -9.35
C ILE A 55 7.57 -4.72 -10.17
N GLY A 56 6.51 -5.24 -10.78
CA GLY A 56 5.55 -4.48 -11.57
C GLY A 56 4.89 -3.35 -10.78
N TYR A 57 4.59 -3.58 -9.50
CA TYR A 57 4.06 -2.56 -8.63
C TYR A 57 5.09 -1.46 -8.31
N ALA A 58 6.33 -1.82 -7.94
CA ALA A 58 7.38 -0.83 -7.74
C ALA A 58 7.63 0.01 -9.01
N GLU A 59 7.61 -0.64 -10.18
CA GLU A 59 7.72 0.00 -11.50
C GLU A 59 6.57 0.98 -11.77
N SER A 60 5.34 0.61 -11.42
CA SER A 60 4.17 1.48 -11.57
C SER A 60 4.29 2.75 -10.71
N LEU A 61 4.82 2.64 -9.48
CA LEU A 61 5.05 3.78 -8.60
C LEU A 61 6.15 4.71 -9.14
N ILE A 62 7.22 4.15 -9.72
CA ILE A 62 8.26 4.93 -10.40
C ILE A 62 7.67 5.76 -11.55
N LYS A 63 6.77 5.15 -12.34
CA LYS A 63 6.04 5.82 -13.44
C LYS A 63 5.10 6.90 -12.91
N ALA A 64 4.28 6.59 -11.91
CA ALA A 64 3.32 7.51 -11.29
C ALA A 64 4.00 8.76 -10.69
N MET A 65 5.16 8.59 -10.07
CA MET A 65 5.96 9.70 -9.53
C MET A 65 6.80 10.42 -10.59
N ARG A 66 6.75 9.99 -11.86
CA ARG A 66 7.50 10.55 -13.01
C ARG A 66 9.00 10.65 -12.73
N LEU A 67 9.58 9.60 -12.16
CA LEU A 67 10.99 9.61 -11.78
C LEU A 67 11.91 9.56 -13.02
N SER A 68 12.90 10.44 -13.05
CA SER A 68 13.98 10.42 -14.05
C SER A 68 14.77 9.10 -14.02
N ARG A 69 15.52 8.80 -15.09
CA ARG A 69 16.39 7.60 -15.16
C ARG A 69 17.34 7.47 -13.97
N ARG A 70 17.89 8.59 -13.47
CA ARG A 70 18.75 8.61 -12.27
C ARG A 70 17.97 8.28 -11.00
N GLN A 71 16.79 8.87 -10.82
CA GLN A 71 15.94 8.60 -9.65
C GLN A 71 15.38 7.17 -9.67
N ARG A 72 15.04 6.64 -10.84
CA ARG A 72 14.69 5.23 -11.05
C ARG A 72 15.79 4.29 -10.55
N ARG A 73 17.04 4.51 -10.96
CA ARG A 73 18.18 3.68 -10.47
C ARG A 73 18.30 3.72 -8.95
N ARG A 74 18.09 4.89 -8.33
CA ARG A 74 18.08 5.02 -6.86
C ARG A 74 16.92 4.26 -6.23
N ALA A 75 15.72 4.37 -6.78
CA ALA A 75 14.53 3.64 -6.33
C ALA A 75 14.74 2.12 -6.35
N ILE A 76 15.31 1.60 -7.45
CA ILE A 76 15.67 0.19 -7.58
C ILE A 76 16.72 -0.21 -6.52
N GLY A 77 17.75 0.60 -6.33
CA GLY A 77 18.76 0.34 -5.30
C GLY A 77 18.18 0.31 -3.88
N TRP A 78 17.28 1.24 -3.56
CA TRP A 78 16.57 1.26 -2.28
C TRP A 78 15.67 0.04 -2.08
N PHE A 79 14.97 -0.38 -3.13
CA PHE A 79 14.18 -1.62 -3.12
C PHE A 79 15.06 -2.85 -2.87
N GLN A 80 16.22 -2.95 -3.54
CA GLN A 80 17.16 -4.05 -3.33
C GLN A 80 17.74 -4.07 -1.92
N GLN A 81 18.03 -2.90 -1.34
CA GLN A 81 18.45 -2.79 0.06
C GLN A 81 17.37 -3.29 1.02
N GLY A 82 16.11 -2.85 0.80
CA GLY A 82 14.96 -3.32 1.56
C GLY A 82 14.72 -4.82 1.46
N LYS A 83 14.83 -5.37 0.25
CA LYS A 83 14.73 -6.82 -0.02
C LYS A 83 15.73 -7.63 0.82
N SER A 84 16.91 -7.07 1.04
CA SER A 84 18.00 -7.74 1.76
C SER A 84 17.92 -7.52 3.28
N ALA A 85 16.98 -6.70 3.75
CA ALA A 85 16.82 -6.41 5.17
C ALA A 85 16.05 -7.54 5.88
N GLY A 86 16.68 -8.11 6.91
CA GLY A 86 16.00 -9.03 7.84
C GLY A 86 15.08 -8.30 8.83
N GLN A 87 15.46 -7.07 9.20
CA GLN A 87 14.74 -6.20 10.12
C GLN A 87 14.81 -4.75 9.62
N LEU A 88 13.84 -3.92 10.01
CA LEU A 88 13.80 -2.52 9.59
C LEU A 88 14.74 -1.65 10.44
N PRO A 89 15.70 -0.93 9.84
CA PRO A 89 16.51 0.04 10.59
C PRO A 89 15.63 1.20 11.06
N PHE A 90 15.61 1.49 12.36
CA PHE A 90 14.74 2.52 12.98
C PHE A 90 14.73 3.87 12.25
N ILE A 91 15.89 4.28 11.72
CA ILE A 91 16.05 5.57 11.04
C ILE A 91 15.25 5.68 9.72
N ARG A 92 14.83 4.57 9.12
CA ARG A 92 14.21 4.58 7.79
C ARG A 92 12.85 5.26 7.77
N GLY A 93 12.05 5.17 8.83
CA GLY A 93 10.76 5.87 8.93
C GLY A 93 10.81 7.19 9.71
N LEU A 94 11.95 7.53 10.31
CA LEU A 94 12.06 8.58 11.33
C LEU A 94 11.59 9.95 10.82
N ALA A 95 11.94 10.34 9.59
CA ALA A 95 11.52 11.63 9.05
C ALA A 95 9.99 11.78 9.00
N MET A 96 9.27 10.73 8.57
CA MET A 96 7.80 10.71 8.56
C MET A 96 7.23 10.67 9.99
N ARG A 97 7.84 9.87 10.87
CA ARG A 97 7.42 9.76 12.27
C ARG A 97 7.48 11.10 12.99
N LEU A 98 8.51 11.91 12.72
CA LEU A 98 8.66 13.25 13.29
C LEU A 98 7.72 14.27 12.63
N SER A 99 7.50 14.20 11.32
CA SER A 99 6.65 15.16 10.61
C SER A 99 5.15 14.89 10.80
N ARG A 100 4.73 13.67 11.16
CA ARG A 100 3.33 13.22 11.11
C ARG A 100 2.34 14.10 11.88
N ARG A 101 2.79 14.74 12.97
CA ARG A 101 1.93 15.55 13.84
C ARG A 101 1.46 16.82 13.13
N LEU A 102 2.33 17.40 12.31
CA LEU A 102 2.04 18.61 11.54
C LEU A 102 1.60 18.28 10.11
N TRP A 103 2.15 17.21 9.53
CA TRP A 103 1.87 16.79 8.17
C TRP A 103 1.74 15.27 8.09
N PRO A 104 0.55 14.72 8.37
CA PRO A 104 0.31 13.27 8.36
C PRO A 104 0.24 12.69 6.93
N ALA A 105 -0.10 13.50 5.93
CA ALA A 105 -0.34 13.07 4.55
C ALA A 105 0.79 12.23 3.93
N PRO A 106 2.08 12.57 4.07
CA PRO A 106 3.17 11.77 3.49
C PRO A 106 3.26 10.37 4.11
N ALA A 107 3.04 10.26 5.42
CA ALA A 107 3.04 8.97 6.11
C ALA A 107 1.82 8.12 5.67
N LEU A 108 0.63 8.73 5.60
CA LEU A 108 -0.60 8.03 5.19
C LEU A 108 -0.53 7.54 3.73
N LYS A 109 -0.04 8.39 2.80
CA LYS A 109 0.18 7.99 1.40
C LYS A 109 1.19 6.84 1.29
N THR A 110 2.24 6.88 2.12
CA THR A 110 3.22 5.78 2.20
C THR A 110 2.53 4.51 2.71
N ALA A 111 1.77 4.58 3.80
CA ALA A 111 1.02 3.44 4.34
C ALA A 111 0.08 2.81 3.30
N ILE A 112 -0.69 3.61 2.57
CA ILE A 112 -1.54 3.12 1.46
C ILE A 112 -0.71 2.35 0.43
N CYS A 113 0.46 2.87 0.04
CA CYS A 113 1.33 2.18 -0.91
C CYS A 113 1.85 0.85 -0.36
N LEU A 114 2.20 0.78 0.92
CA LEU A 114 2.71 -0.42 1.58
C LEU A 114 1.62 -1.48 1.78
N CYS A 115 0.43 -1.06 2.20
CA CYS A 115 -0.75 -1.93 2.29
C CYS A 115 -1.13 -2.49 0.91
N HIS A 116 -1.09 -1.67 -0.14
CA HIS A 116 -1.33 -2.17 -1.49
C HIS A 116 -0.28 -3.21 -1.91
N ALA A 117 0.99 -2.98 -1.58
CA ALA A 117 2.08 -3.92 -1.86
C ALA A 117 1.89 -5.27 -1.16
N SER A 118 1.31 -5.27 0.04
CA SER A 118 1.06 -6.51 0.76
C SER A 118 -0.08 -7.32 0.12
N GLN A 119 -0.96 -6.68 -0.64
CA GLN A 119 -2.19 -7.27 -1.18
C GLN A 119 -2.21 -7.52 -2.70
N LEU A 120 -1.05 -7.51 -3.36
CA LEU A 120 -0.96 -7.62 -4.83
C LEU A 120 -1.60 -8.90 -5.39
N ASN A 121 -1.67 -9.96 -4.58
CA ASN A 121 -2.28 -11.26 -4.95
C ASN A 121 -3.54 -11.57 -4.11
N GLY A 122 -4.24 -10.54 -3.61
CA GLY A 122 -5.37 -10.68 -2.71
C GLY A 122 -5.00 -10.47 -1.24
N ARG A 123 -5.80 -10.99 -0.31
CA ARG A 123 -5.58 -10.77 1.14
C ARG A 123 -4.18 -11.27 1.55
N PRO A 124 -3.38 -10.48 2.30
CA PRO A 124 -2.00 -10.84 2.59
C PRO A 124 -1.96 -12.00 3.59
N GLY A 125 -1.02 -12.93 3.39
CA GLY A 125 -0.64 -13.90 4.41
C GLY A 125 0.05 -13.22 5.61
N LYS A 126 0.18 -13.96 6.73
CA LYS A 126 0.78 -13.43 7.97
C LYS A 126 2.16 -12.78 7.78
N PRO A 127 3.14 -13.38 7.08
CA PRO A 127 4.48 -12.78 6.96
C PRO A 127 4.45 -11.41 6.31
N ARG A 128 3.70 -11.29 5.20
CA ARG A 128 3.58 -10.06 4.43
C ARG A 128 2.77 -8.99 5.16
N ARG A 129 1.72 -9.41 5.88
CA ARG A 129 0.94 -8.52 6.77
C ARG A 129 1.84 -7.94 7.87
N TYR A 130 2.55 -8.77 8.62
CA TYR A 130 3.41 -8.30 9.72
C TYR A 130 4.51 -7.36 9.23
N ARG A 131 5.16 -7.64 8.09
CA ARG A 131 6.16 -6.71 7.53
C ARG A 131 5.57 -5.36 7.10
N SER A 132 4.30 -5.35 6.67
CA SER A 132 3.59 -4.11 6.37
C SER A 132 3.31 -3.33 7.66
N GLU A 133 2.86 -4.01 8.72
CA GLU A 133 2.57 -3.41 10.02
C GLU A 133 3.85 -2.86 10.68
N ASP A 134 4.98 -3.57 10.61
CA ASP A 134 6.30 -3.08 11.05
C ASP A 134 6.66 -1.76 10.38
N ALA A 135 6.44 -1.66 9.07
CA ALA A 135 6.77 -0.47 8.30
C ALA A 135 5.82 0.69 8.62
N ILE A 136 4.54 0.41 8.87
CA ILE A 136 3.53 1.38 9.30
C ILE A 136 3.86 1.94 10.68
N ASP A 137 4.22 1.06 11.63
CA ASP A 137 4.72 1.50 12.93
C ASP A 137 5.94 2.40 12.72
N GLN A 138 6.93 1.97 11.94
CA GLN A 138 8.18 2.71 11.78
C GLN A 138 8.00 4.13 11.24
N ILE A 139 7.02 4.37 10.36
CA ILE A 139 6.67 5.72 9.87
C ILE A 139 5.80 6.53 10.85
N GLY A 140 5.51 5.97 12.02
CA GLY A 140 4.86 6.62 13.16
C GLY A 140 3.34 6.53 13.13
N LEU A 141 2.77 5.62 12.35
CA LEU A 141 1.33 5.43 12.27
C LEU A 141 0.89 4.25 13.14
N PRO A 142 -0.31 4.32 13.75
CA PRO A 142 -0.84 3.18 14.48
C PRO A 142 -1.19 2.04 13.53
N VAL A 143 -0.99 0.80 13.96
CA VAL A 143 -1.24 -0.41 13.17
C VAL A 143 -2.70 -0.53 12.73
N SER A 144 -3.64 0.07 13.45
CA SER A 144 -5.06 0.13 13.05
C SER A 144 -5.26 0.76 11.66
N ILE A 145 -4.39 1.70 11.25
CA ILE A 145 -4.44 2.29 9.89
C ILE A 145 -4.25 1.22 8.82
N SER A 146 -3.41 0.20 9.05
CA SER A 146 -3.29 -0.91 8.09
C SER A 146 -4.60 -1.67 7.95
N GLU A 147 -5.29 -1.91 9.07
CA GLU A 147 -6.54 -2.66 9.12
C GLU A 147 -7.63 -1.90 8.36
N ASP A 148 -7.80 -0.61 8.65
CA ASP A 148 -8.73 0.27 7.94
C ASP A 148 -8.47 0.31 6.43
N ILE A 149 -7.18 0.36 6.03
CA ILE A 149 -6.82 0.31 4.62
C ILE A 149 -7.20 -1.06 4.03
N PHE A 150 -6.82 -2.16 4.67
CA PHE A 150 -7.11 -3.52 4.18
C PHE A 150 -8.61 -3.78 4.04
N ASP A 151 -9.42 -3.31 4.97
CA ASP A 151 -10.87 -3.45 4.94
C ASP A 151 -11.48 -2.63 3.79
N SER A 152 -10.94 -1.45 3.51
CA SER A 152 -11.32 -0.67 2.33
C SER A 152 -11.05 -1.44 1.03
N TYR A 153 -9.93 -2.15 0.91
CA TYR A 153 -9.66 -3.00 -0.25
C TYR A 153 -10.63 -4.19 -0.35
N ALA A 154 -10.95 -4.83 0.77
CA ALA A 154 -11.88 -5.96 0.82
C ALA A 154 -13.30 -5.55 0.38
N SER A 155 -13.78 -4.39 0.83
CA SER A 155 -15.10 -3.87 0.46
C SER A 155 -15.27 -3.71 -1.06
N LYS A 156 -14.23 -3.26 -1.79
CA LYS A 156 -14.27 -3.20 -3.26
C LYS A 156 -14.40 -4.57 -3.91
N VAL A 157 -13.71 -5.59 -3.38
CA VAL A 157 -13.81 -6.96 -3.90
C VAL A 157 -15.25 -7.46 -3.72
N TRP A 158 -15.87 -7.20 -2.57
CA TRP A 158 -17.28 -7.51 -2.34
C TRP A 158 -18.23 -6.74 -3.25
N THR A 159 -18.00 -5.43 -3.49
CA THR A 159 -18.81 -4.67 -4.45
C THR A 159 -18.77 -5.29 -5.85
N ARG A 160 -17.57 -5.68 -6.34
CA ARG A 160 -17.42 -6.35 -7.64
C ARG A 160 -18.08 -7.73 -7.68
N HIS A 161 -18.07 -8.49 -6.58
CA HIS A 161 -18.73 -9.79 -6.51
C HIS A 161 -20.25 -9.63 -6.49
N SER A 162 -20.76 -8.63 -5.75
CA SER A 162 -22.19 -8.28 -5.71
C SER A 162 -22.71 -7.70 -7.03
N GLU A 163 -21.89 -7.01 -7.81
CA GLU A 163 -22.26 -6.52 -9.15
C GLU A 163 -22.26 -7.65 -10.19
N ASN A 164 -21.41 -8.68 -10.02
CA ASN A 164 -21.37 -9.84 -10.92
C ASN A 164 -22.44 -10.89 -10.61
N LEU A 165 -22.92 -10.95 -9.37
CA LEU A 165 -24.10 -11.75 -9.03
C LEU A 165 -25.35 -10.98 -9.48
N SER A 166 -25.95 -11.36 -10.60
CA SER A 166 -27.28 -10.89 -10.97
C SER A 166 -28.23 -11.13 -9.81
N ARG A 167 -28.88 -10.06 -9.32
CA ARG A 167 -29.82 -10.12 -8.19
C ARG A 167 -30.82 -11.26 -8.45
N PRO A 168 -30.94 -12.26 -7.56
CA PRO A 168 -31.89 -13.35 -7.76
C PRO A 168 -33.27 -12.78 -8.03
N THR A 169 -33.83 -13.07 -9.20
CA THR A 169 -35.18 -12.63 -9.56
C THR A 169 -36.24 -13.61 -9.05
N SER A 170 -35.82 -14.70 -8.41
CA SER A 170 -36.66 -15.74 -7.84
C SER A 170 -36.10 -16.22 -6.50
N TYR A 171 -37.01 -16.62 -5.60
CA TYR A 171 -36.68 -17.26 -4.33
C TYR A 171 -35.81 -18.51 -4.51
N GLN A 172 -36.06 -19.27 -5.59
CA GLN A 172 -35.30 -20.49 -5.89
C GLN A 172 -33.82 -20.19 -6.21
N GLN A 173 -33.54 -19.14 -6.97
CA GLN A 173 -32.17 -18.68 -7.24
C GLN A 173 -31.48 -18.13 -5.98
N ALA A 174 -32.23 -17.59 -5.03
CA ALA A 174 -31.66 -17.12 -3.76
C ALA A 174 -31.25 -18.30 -2.87
N CYS A 175 -31.99 -19.40 -2.90
CA CYS A 175 -31.66 -20.62 -2.14
C CYS A 175 -30.45 -21.37 -2.70
N GLU A 176 -30.11 -21.22 -3.98
CA GLU A 176 -28.93 -21.84 -4.62
C GLU A 176 -27.60 -21.15 -4.25
N LEU A 177 -27.64 -19.99 -3.59
CA LEU A 177 -26.47 -19.20 -3.21
C LEU A 177 -26.06 -19.38 -1.72
N LEU A 178 -26.79 -20.21 -0.96
CA LEU A 178 -26.51 -20.57 0.43
C LEU A 178 -25.71 -21.88 0.53
#